data_AF-A0A2Y9QFD8-F1
#
_entry.id   AF-A0A2Y9QFD8-F1
#
_cell.length_a   1.000
_cell.length_b   1.000
_cell.length_c   1.000
_cell.angle_alpha   90.00
_cell.angle_beta   90.00
_cell.angle_gamma   90.00
#
_symmetry.space_group_name_H-M   'P 1'
#
loop_
_entity.id
_entity.type
_entity.pdbx_description
1 polymer ?
#
loop_
_entity_poly.entity_id
_entity_poly.type
_entity_poly.pdbx_seq_one_letter_code
_entity_poly.pdbx_strand_id
1 'polypeptide(L)'
;MGCARDPIVRILGKGTVPRTCPVGLRSPIPVTRGSCGVKEEQPRFQSAADKRAHHNALERKRRDHIKDSFHSLRDSVPSLQGEKASRAQILDKATEYIQYMRRKNHTHQQDIDDLKRQNALLEQQVRALEKARSSAQLQTNYPSSDNSLYTNAKGGTISAFDGGSDSSSESEPEEPQSRKKLRMEAS
;
A
#
# COMPACT_ATOMS: atom_id res chain seq x y z
N MET A 1 43.06 -66.50 5.30
CA MET A 1 42.67 -66.47 6.73
C MET A 1 41.55 -65.45 6.86
N GLY A 2 40.25 -65.76 6.83
CA GLY A 2 39.53 -66.99 7.13
C GLY A 2 39.17 -67.07 8.61
N CYS A 3 38.01 -66.51 8.99
CA CYS A 3 37.15 -66.73 10.18
C CYS A 3 36.11 -65.58 10.16
N ALA A 4 34.87 -65.67 9.64
CA ALA A 4 33.74 -66.59 9.85
C ALA A 4 33.25 -66.66 11.32
N ARG A 5 32.06 -66.07 11.59
CA ARG A 5 30.89 -66.68 12.27
C ARG A 5 29.87 -65.61 12.75
N ASP A 6 28.84 -65.43 11.92
CA ASP A 6 27.38 -65.37 12.12
C ASP A 6 26.68 -65.28 13.51
N PRO A 7 25.36 -64.92 13.51
CA PRO A 7 24.65 -64.12 14.52
C PRO A 7 23.64 -64.89 15.38
N ILE A 8 23.33 -64.34 16.56
CA ILE A 8 22.31 -64.81 17.55
C ILE A 8 21.95 -63.55 18.39
N VAL A 9 20.73 -63.11 18.72
CA VAL A 9 19.35 -63.63 18.62
C VAL A 9 18.36 -62.47 18.84
N ARG A 10 17.15 -62.63 18.27
CA ARG A 10 15.89 -61.91 18.52
C ARG A 10 15.71 -61.37 19.95
N ILE A 11 15.18 -60.15 20.09
CA ILE A 11 13.99 -59.90 20.92
C ILE A 11 13.05 -58.94 20.18
N LEU A 12 11.89 -59.49 19.81
CA LEU A 12 10.67 -58.75 19.52
C LEU A 12 10.10 -58.26 20.86
N GLY A 13 9.85 -56.96 20.99
CA GLY A 13 9.20 -56.37 22.16
C GLY A 13 8.25 -55.25 21.73
N LYS A 14 7.17 -55.61 21.04
CA LYS A 14 6.02 -54.72 20.84
C LYS A 14 5.31 -54.55 22.18
N GLY A 15 5.42 -53.37 22.78
CA GLY A 15 4.69 -52.98 24.00
C GLY A 15 3.75 -51.83 23.71
N THR A 16 2.65 -52.11 23.01
CA THR A 16 1.52 -51.19 22.89
C THR A 16 0.82 -51.12 24.26
N VAL A 17 0.91 -49.99 24.93
CA VAL A 17 0.10 -49.68 26.12
C VAL A 17 -1.36 -49.47 25.70
N PRO A 18 -2.32 -50.29 26.15
CA PRO A 18 -3.73 -49.97 25.97
C PRO A 18 -4.11 -48.88 26.98
N ARG A 19 -4.51 -47.71 26.46
CA ARG A 19 -5.26 -46.70 27.21
C ARG A 19 -6.65 -47.26 27.50
N THR A 20 -6.83 -47.88 28.66
CA THR A 20 -8.15 -48.17 29.20
C THR A 20 -8.60 -46.95 30.01
N CYS A 21 -9.42 -46.09 29.41
CA CYS A 21 -10.23 -45.12 30.14
C CYS A 21 -11.47 -45.87 30.66
N PRO A 22 -11.71 -45.94 31.98
CA PRO A 22 -12.98 -46.45 32.47
C PRO A 22 -14.09 -45.47 32.10
N VAL A 23 -15.05 -45.96 31.31
CA VAL A 23 -16.29 -45.25 30.96
C VAL A 23 -17.14 -45.19 32.21
N GLY A 24 -17.01 -44.11 32.98
CA GLY A 24 -17.86 -43.79 34.11
C GLY A 24 -19.29 -43.54 33.64
N LEU A 25 -20.21 -44.28 34.25
CA LEU A 25 -21.65 -44.22 34.08
C LEU A 25 -22.20 -42.80 33.98
N ARG A 26 -23.11 -42.63 33.01
CA ARG A 26 -24.08 -41.55 32.92
C ARG A 26 -24.91 -41.47 34.19
N SER A 27 -24.89 -40.31 34.84
CA SER A 27 -26.01 -39.82 35.65
C SER A 27 -26.51 -38.51 35.02
N PRO A 28 -27.79 -38.40 34.62
CA PRO A 28 -28.34 -37.15 34.11
C PRO A 28 -28.49 -36.14 35.26
N ILE A 29 -27.86 -34.98 35.13
CA ILE A 29 -28.13 -33.81 35.97
C ILE A 29 -29.47 -33.22 35.48
N PRO A 30 -30.46 -32.95 36.35
CA PRO A 30 -31.71 -32.34 35.93
C PRO A 30 -31.45 -30.89 35.50
N VAL A 31 -31.79 -30.58 34.25
CA VAL A 31 -31.78 -29.22 33.72
C VAL A 31 -33.02 -28.52 34.26
N THR A 32 -32.87 -27.73 35.33
CA THR A 32 -33.97 -26.88 35.80
C THR A 32 -34.13 -25.68 34.88
N ARG A 33 -35.38 -25.51 34.50
CA ARG A 33 -35.96 -24.54 33.57
C ARG A 33 -36.06 -23.17 34.27
N GLY A 34 -35.59 -22.13 33.58
CA GLY A 34 -36.08 -20.75 33.64
C GLY A 34 -36.19 -20.04 35.01
N SER A 35 -35.41 -18.97 35.18
CA SER A 35 -35.97 -17.74 35.77
C SER A 35 -35.24 -16.52 35.23
N CYS A 36 -35.99 -15.68 34.51
CA CYS A 36 -35.60 -14.33 34.16
C CYS A 36 -35.61 -13.50 35.45
N GLY A 37 -34.43 -13.31 36.04
CA GLY A 37 -34.23 -12.47 37.21
C GLY A 37 -33.45 -11.21 36.82
N VAL A 38 -34.12 -10.07 36.94
CA VAL A 38 -33.60 -8.69 36.89
C VAL A 38 -32.22 -8.62 37.54
N LYS A 39 -31.19 -8.13 36.82
CA LYS A 39 -29.89 -7.81 37.43
C LYS A 39 -29.86 -6.33 37.78
N GLU A 40 -30.47 -6.03 38.91
CA GLU A 40 -30.15 -4.87 39.74
C GLU A 40 -28.66 -4.90 40.08
N GLU A 41 -27.99 -3.75 39.89
CA GLU A 41 -26.62 -3.51 40.31
C GLU A 41 -26.51 -3.62 41.84
N GLN A 42 -25.78 -4.62 42.29
CA GLN A 42 -25.19 -4.68 43.63
C GLN A 42 -23.76 -5.23 43.45
N PRO A 43 -22.74 -4.71 44.17
CA PRO A 43 -21.35 -5.11 43.99
C PRO A 43 -21.16 -6.52 44.56
N ARG A 44 -21.55 -7.53 43.77
CA ARG A 44 -21.36 -8.93 44.13
C ARG A 44 -19.85 -9.16 44.22
N PHE A 45 -19.41 -9.62 45.37
CA PHE A 45 -18.13 -10.29 45.54
C PHE A 45 -18.01 -11.33 44.42
N GLN A 46 -17.32 -10.97 43.33
CA GLN A 46 -17.13 -11.84 42.19
C GLN A 46 -16.42 -13.08 42.72
N SER A 47 -17.07 -14.23 42.60
CA SER A 47 -16.45 -15.48 43.03
C SER A 47 -15.14 -15.67 42.27
N ALA A 48 -14.18 -16.41 42.84
CA ALA A 48 -12.93 -16.70 42.12
C ALA A 48 -13.19 -17.36 40.75
N ALA A 49 -14.32 -18.06 40.61
CA ALA A 49 -14.79 -18.61 39.34
C ALA A 49 -15.25 -17.52 38.35
N ASP A 50 -15.99 -16.50 38.81
CA ASP A 50 -16.42 -15.37 37.97
C ASP A 50 -15.23 -14.55 37.47
N LYS A 51 -14.26 -14.27 38.33
CA LYS A 51 -13.02 -13.58 37.94
C LYS A 51 -12.24 -14.37 36.90
N ARG A 52 -12.14 -15.70 37.06
CA ARG A 52 -11.49 -16.61 36.10
C ARG A 52 -12.24 -16.65 34.77
N ALA A 53 -13.56 -16.71 34.79
CA ALA A 53 -14.40 -16.70 33.59
C ALA A 53 -14.25 -15.38 32.83
N HIS A 54 -14.28 -14.24 33.52
CA HIS A 54 -14.07 -12.92 32.95
C HIS A 54 -12.68 -12.77 32.30
N HIS A 55 -11.63 -13.18 33.00
CA HIS A 55 -10.27 -13.20 32.45
C HIS A 55 -10.18 -14.06 31.17
N ASN A 56 -10.78 -15.25 31.17
CA ASN A 56 -10.83 -16.12 30.00
C ASN A 56 -11.62 -15.53 28.83
N ALA A 57 -12.65 -14.72 29.11
CA ALA A 57 -13.41 -14.02 28.09
C ALA A 57 -12.59 -12.89 27.46
N LEU A 58 -11.92 -12.08 28.28
CA LEU A 58 -11.04 -11.01 27.81
C LEU A 58 -9.89 -11.53 26.95
N GLU A 59 -9.26 -12.63 27.35
CA GLU A 59 -8.16 -13.20 26.59
C GLU A 59 -8.63 -13.79 25.25
N ARG A 60 -9.84 -14.36 25.17
CA ARG A 60 -10.43 -14.75 23.87
C ARG A 60 -10.57 -13.55 22.96
N LYS A 61 -11.17 -12.46 23.46
CA LYS A 61 -11.32 -11.20 22.71
C LYS A 61 -9.96 -10.68 22.22
N ARG A 62 -8.93 -10.68 23.08
CA ARG A 62 -7.57 -10.30 22.68
C ARG A 62 -7.02 -11.17 21.56
N ARG A 63 -7.18 -12.50 21.66
CA ARG A 63 -6.72 -13.43 20.62
C ARG A 63 -7.45 -13.26 19.29
N ASP A 64 -8.74 -12.93 19.32
CA ASP A 64 -9.50 -12.64 18.10
C ASP A 64 -9.02 -11.34 17.46
N HIS A 65 -8.79 -10.28 18.23
CA HIS A 65 -8.21 -9.03 17.69
C HIS A 65 -6.83 -9.25 17.05
N ILE A 66 -5.97 -10.07 17.67
CA ILE A 66 -4.67 -10.44 17.10
C ILE A 66 -4.88 -11.22 15.81
N LYS A 67 -5.81 -12.16 15.79
CA LYS A 67 -6.14 -12.94 14.60
C LYS A 67 -6.57 -12.02 13.46
N ASP A 68 -7.44 -11.04 13.73
CA ASP A 68 -7.88 -10.06 12.72
C ASP A 68 -6.71 -9.23 12.21
N SER A 69 -5.82 -8.79 13.11
CA SER A 69 -4.59 -8.05 12.74
C SER A 69 -3.69 -8.87 11.79
N PHE A 70 -3.57 -10.18 12.01
CA PHE A 70 -2.83 -11.08 11.11
C PHE A 70 -3.51 -11.23 9.74
N HIS A 71 -4.84 -11.21 9.68
CA HIS A 71 -5.57 -11.23 8.40
C HIS A 71 -5.33 -9.92 7.63
N SER A 72 -5.49 -8.76 8.28
CA SER A 72 -5.20 -7.47 7.65
C SER A 72 -3.74 -7.35 7.16
N LEU A 73 -2.79 -7.88 7.94
CA LEU A 73 -1.38 -7.91 7.53
C LEU A 73 -1.17 -8.79 6.30
N ARG A 74 -1.77 -9.98 6.27
CA ARG A 74 -1.70 -10.90 5.11
C ARG A 74 -2.24 -10.23 3.86
N ASP A 75 -3.40 -9.58 3.95
CA ASP A 75 -4.05 -8.93 2.81
C ASP A 75 -3.24 -7.73 2.28
N SER A 76 -2.41 -7.11 3.12
CA SER A 76 -1.52 -6.00 2.74
C SER A 76 -0.25 -6.46 2.01
N VAL A 77 0.08 -7.76 2.04
CA VAL A 77 1.28 -8.33 1.42
C VAL A 77 0.88 -9.05 0.12
N PRO A 78 1.20 -8.52 -1.07
CA PRO A 78 0.71 -9.07 -2.34
C PRO A 78 1.00 -10.55 -2.55
N SER A 79 2.16 -11.05 -2.09
CA SER A 79 2.56 -12.45 -2.25
C SER A 79 1.77 -13.43 -1.38
N LEU A 80 0.96 -12.96 -0.43
CA LEU A 80 0.18 -13.79 0.49
C LEU A 80 -1.34 -13.69 0.26
N GLN A 81 -1.75 -12.82 -0.65
CA GLN A 81 -3.16 -12.66 -1.01
C GLN A 81 -3.69 -13.94 -1.64
N GLY A 82 -4.85 -14.41 -1.18
CA GLY A 82 -5.48 -15.63 -1.72
C GLY A 82 -4.88 -16.96 -1.25
N GLU A 83 -3.69 -16.99 -0.63
CA GLU A 83 -3.03 -18.24 -0.21
C GLU A 83 -3.05 -18.48 1.30
N LYS A 84 -3.31 -19.72 1.74
CA LYS A 84 -3.26 -20.08 3.18
C LYS A 84 -1.82 -19.97 3.70
N ALA A 85 -1.53 -18.89 4.43
CA ALA A 85 -0.22 -18.64 5.04
C ALA A 85 -0.25 -18.85 6.56
N SER A 86 0.79 -19.49 7.10
CA SER A 86 0.99 -19.59 8.56
C SER A 86 1.42 -18.25 9.17
N ARG A 87 1.26 -18.09 10.49
CA ARG A 87 1.67 -16.85 11.19
C ARG A 87 3.15 -16.50 10.98
N ALA A 88 4.04 -17.49 11.01
CA ALA A 88 5.46 -17.29 10.76
C ALA A 88 5.70 -16.78 9.34
N GLN A 89 5.11 -17.44 8.33
CA GLN A 89 5.22 -17.01 6.93
C GLN A 89 4.68 -15.60 6.70
N ILE A 90 3.58 -15.22 7.38
CA ILE A 90 3.04 -13.85 7.28
C ILE A 90 4.09 -12.83 7.75
N LEU A 91 4.77 -13.09 8.87
CA LEU A 91 5.80 -12.20 9.40
C LEU A 91 7.04 -12.15 8.51
N ASP A 92 7.50 -13.31 8.02
CA ASP A 92 8.67 -13.40 7.14
C ASP A 92 8.43 -12.64 5.83
N LYS A 93 7.29 -12.90 5.18
CA LYS A 93 6.93 -12.24 3.92
C LYS A 93 6.58 -10.77 4.08
N ALA A 94 5.98 -10.35 5.19
CA ALA A 94 5.80 -8.94 5.48
C ALA A 94 7.14 -8.22 5.63
N THR A 95 8.10 -8.83 6.33
CA THR A 95 9.44 -8.27 6.50
C THR A 95 10.17 -8.16 5.15
N GLU A 96 10.13 -9.22 4.35
CA GLU A 96 10.69 -9.24 2.99
C GLU A 96 10.07 -8.15 2.11
N TYR A 97 8.73 -8.01 2.16
CA TYR A 97 8.01 -7.01 1.38
C TYR A 97 8.36 -5.57 1.77
N ILE A 98 8.50 -5.28 3.08
CA ILE A 98 8.95 -3.96 3.55
C ILE A 98 10.34 -3.65 3.01
N GLN A 99 11.28 -4.60 3.07
CA GLN A 99 12.63 -4.40 2.55
C GLN A 99 12.64 -4.21 1.02
N TYR A 100 11.83 -4.98 0.31
CA TYR A 100 11.64 -4.82 -1.13
C TYR A 100 11.09 -3.43 -1.47
N MET A 101 10.01 -2.99 -0.83
CA MET A 101 9.41 -1.68 -1.08
C MET A 101 10.34 -0.53 -0.75
N ARG A 102 11.18 -0.64 0.30
CA ARG A 102 12.22 0.34 0.60
C ARG A 102 13.23 0.47 -0.53
N ARG A 103 13.75 -0.65 -1.05
CA ARG A 103 14.67 -0.65 -2.19
C ARG A 103 14.02 -0.09 -3.46
N LYS A 104 12.79 -0.54 -3.76
CA LYS A 104 12.02 -0.06 -4.91
C LYS A 104 11.77 1.44 -4.87
N ASN A 105 11.33 1.97 -3.73
CA ASN A 105 11.13 3.42 -3.55
C ASN A 105 12.45 4.19 -3.68
N HIS A 106 13.56 3.64 -3.20
CA HIS A 106 14.87 4.27 -3.36
C HIS A 106 15.29 4.37 -4.84
N THR A 107 15.14 3.29 -5.61
CA THR A 107 15.41 3.32 -7.05
C THR A 107 14.50 4.31 -7.77
N HIS A 108 13.19 4.30 -7.49
CA HIS A 108 12.28 5.29 -8.09
C HIS A 108 12.64 6.73 -7.73
N GLN A 109 13.13 6.97 -6.51
CA GLN A 109 13.60 8.30 -6.13
C GLN A 109 14.86 8.71 -6.93
N GLN A 110 15.80 7.78 -7.16
CA GLN A 110 16.95 8.02 -8.03
C GLN A 110 16.52 8.35 -9.46
N ASP A 111 15.59 7.56 -10.03
CA ASP A 111 15.06 7.79 -11.37
C ASP A 111 14.41 9.18 -11.49
N ILE A 112 13.63 9.59 -10.47
CA ILE A 112 13.02 10.92 -10.40
C ILE A 112 14.09 12.02 -10.39
N ASP A 113 15.14 11.86 -9.59
CA ASP A 113 16.19 12.88 -9.45
C ASP A 113 17.05 13.00 -10.73
N ASP A 114 17.32 11.88 -11.40
CA ASP A 114 18.02 11.86 -12.68
C ASP A 114 17.18 12.47 -13.81
N LEU A 115 15.88 12.16 -13.88
CA LEU A 115 14.96 12.78 -14.84
C LEU A 115 14.81 14.28 -14.60
N LYS A 116 14.76 14.73 -13.35
CA LYS A 116 14.75 16.16 -13.01
C LYS A 116 16.03 16.85 -13.48
N ARG A 117 17.20 16.21 -13.30
CA ARG A 117 18.47 16.76 -13.79
C ARG A 117 18.48 16.87 -15.31
N GLN A 118 17.99 15.85 -16.02
CA GLN A 118 17.89 15.86 -17.48
C GLN A 118 16.94 16.95 -17.98
N ASN A 119 15.75 17.07 -17.38
CA ASN A 119 14.79 18.12 -17.74
C ASN A 119 15.37 19.52 -17.52
N ALA A 120 16.06 19.77 -16.40
CA ALA A 120 16.71 21.05 -16.14
C ALA A 120 17.75 21.41 -17.22
N LEU A 121 18.54 20.43 -17.68
CA LEU A 121 19.51 20.62 -18.76
C LEU A 121 18.84 20.92 -20.10
N LEU A 122 17.74 20.23 -20.41
CA LEU A 122 16.98 20.46 -21.64
C LEU A 122 16.29 21.83 -21.62
N GLU A 123 15.67 22.21 -20.50
CA GLU A 123 15.07 23.53 -20.30
C GLU A 123 16.12 24.66 -20.41
N GLN A 124 17.35 24.42 -19.95
CA GLN A 124 18.45 25.37 -20.15
C GLN A 124 18.82 25.50 -21.63
N GLN A 125 18.89 24.38 -22.37
CA GLN A 125 19.19 24.39 -23.81
C GLN A 125 18.09 25.09 -24.61
N VAL A 126 16.82 24.82 -24.33
CA VAL A 126 15.67 25.48 -24.97
C VAL A 126 15.75 26.99 -24.75
N ARG A 127 15.92 27.45 -23.51
CA ARG A 127 16.06 28.88 -23.20
C ARG A 127 17.24 29.54 -23.92
N ALA A 128 18.38 28.84 -24.02
CA ALA A 128 19.55 29.35 -24.73
C ALA A 128 19.28 29.49 -26.24
N LEU A 129 18.62 28.52 -26.85
CA LEU A 129 18.24 28.54 -28.27
C LEU A 129 17.19 29.62 -28.56
N GLU A 130 16.20 29.79 -27.69
CA GLU A 130 15.20 30.86 -27.81
C GLU A 130 15.85 32.26 -27.72
N LYS A 131 16.83 32.43 -26.82
CA LYS A 131 17.62 33.67 -26.73
C LYS A 131 18.48 33.89 -27.98
N ALA A 132 19.12 32.86 -28.51
CA ALA A 132 19.91 32.97 -29.72
C ALA A 132 19.03 33.32 -30.94
N ARG A 133 17.88 32.67 -31.08
CA ARG A 133 16.91 32.92 -32.16
C ARG A 133 16.35 34.35 -32.10
N SER A 134 15.95 34.82 -30.92
CA SER A 134 15.48 36.21 -30.75
C SER A 134 16.59 37.23 -31.03
N SER A 135 17.84 36.95 -30.64
CA SER A 135 18.97 37.82 -30.96
C SER A 135 19.30 37.88 -32.46
N ALA A 136 19.15 36.77 -33.18
CA ALA A 136 19.34 36.72 -34.63
C ALA A 136 18.27 37.52 -35.38
N GLN A 137 17.01 37.48 -34.94
CA GLN A 137 15.92 38.28 -35.53
C GLN A 137 16.11 39.79 -35.33
N LEU A 138 16.73 40.22 -34.22
CA LEU A 138 17.05 41.64 -34.01
C LEU A 138 18.18 42.14 -34.92
N GLN A 139 19.09 41.28 -35.36
CA GLN A 139 20.15 41.64 -36.32
C GLN A 139 19.66 41.73 -37.77
N THR A 140 18.62 40.96 -38.16
CA THR A 140 18.03 41.03 -39.51
C THR A 140 17.13 42.24 -39.72
N ASN A 141 16.78 42.97 -38.65
CA ASN A 141 15.86 44.10 -38.71
C ASN A 141 16.56 45.47 -38.85
N TYR A 142 17.82 45.48 -39.30
CA TYR A 142 18.38 46.68 -39.93
C TYR A 142 17.56 46.94 -41.21
N PRO A 143 16.88 48.09 -41.36
CA PRO A 143 16.34 48.48 -42.65
C PRO A 143 17.51 48.75 -43.59
N SER A 144 18.01 47.70 -44.24
CA SER A 144 18.74 47.86 -45.49
C SER A 144 17.73 48.44 -46.47
N SER A 145 17.95 49.69 -46.86
CA SER A 145 17.09 50.54 -47.69
C SER A 145 16.93 50.05 -49.13
N ASP A 146 17.01 48.75 -49.38
CA ASP A 146 17.06 48.19 -50.72
C ASP A 146 16.36 46.83 -50.75
N ASN A 147 15.05 46.81 -50.50
CA ASN A 147 14.23 45.64 -50.82
C ASN A 147 13.41 45.91 -52.07
N SER A 148 14.11 45.76 -53.20
CA SER A 148 13.63 45.47 -54.53
C SER A 148 12.27 44.75 -54.51
N LEU A 149 11.22 45.48 -54.88
CA LEU A 149 9.92 44.91 -55.22
C LEU A 149 10.12 43.91 -56.36
N TYR A 150 9.84 42.63 -56.10
CA TYR A 150 9.60 41.67 -57.16
C TYR A 150 8.39 42.13 -57.99
N THR A 151 8.68 42.78 -59.11
CA THR A 151 7.70 43.10 -60.14
C THR A 151 7.68 41.95 -61.13
N ASN A 152 6.50 41.44 -61.46
CA ASN A 152 6.36 40.60 -62.65
C ASN A 152 6.56 41.49 -63.90
N ALA A 153 6.82 40.89 -65.07
CA ALA A 153 7.06 41.60 -66.33
C ALA A 153 5.92 42.54 -66.80
N LYS A 154 4.84 42.68 -66.00
CA LYS A 154 3.72 43.60 -66.19
C LYS A 154 3.60 44.70 -65.11
N GLY A 155 4.61 44.85 -64.24
CA GLY A 155 4.73 46.01 -63.34
C GLY A 155 3.72 46.07 -62.18
N GLY A 156 3.08 44.95 -61.82
CA GLY A 156 2.14 44.91 -60.70
C GLY A 156 2.84 44.54 -59.38
N THR A 157 2.55 45.30 -58.32
CA THR A 157 3.00 45.00 -56.94
C THR A 157 2.19 43.83 -56.39
N ILE A 158 2.84 42.72 -56.03
CA ILE A 158 2.18 41.54 -55.43
C ILE A 158 2.27 41.67 -53.90
N SER A 159 1.15 41.98 -53.24
CA SER A 159 1.01 41.90 -51.79
C SER A 159 -0.11 40.93 -51.43
N ALA A 160 0.23 39.75 -50.89
CA ALA A 160 -0.77 38.80 -50.40
C ALA A 160 -0.20 37.82 -49.35
N PHE A 161 -0.15 38.27 -48.10
CA PHE A 161 -0.40 37.43 -46.91
C PHE A 161 -0.67 38.35 -45.71
N ASP A 162 -1.94 38.67 -45.50
CA ASP A 162 -2.46 39.22 -44.25
C ASP A 162 -3.10 38.05 -43.49
N GLY A 163 -2.26 37.30 -42.77
CA GLY A 163 -2.69 36.21 -41.90
C GLY A 163 -2.77 36.72 -40.47
N GLY A 164 -3.96 37.18 -40.09
CA GLY A 164 -4.25 37.78 -38.79
C GLY A 164 -3.85 36.91 -37.60
N SER A 165 -3.33 37.57 -36.58
CA SER A 165 -3.17 37.03 -35.23
C SER A 165 -4.29 37.57 -34.35
N ASP A 166 -5.21 36.69 -33.97
CA ASP A 166 -6.16 36.89 -32.88
C ASP A 166 -6.13 35.66 -31.97
N SER A 167 -5.55 35.81 -30.77
CA SER A 167 -6.07 35.05 -29.63
C SER A 167 -5.65 35.73 -28.34
N SER A 168 -6.61 36.43 -27.74
CA SER A 168 -6.55 37.03 -26.41
C SER A 168 -6.77 35.99 -25.30
N SER A 169 -6.12 36.27 -24.15
CA SER A 169 -6.45 35.99 -22.74
C SER A 169 -7.13 34.66 -22.32
N GLU A 170 -6.69 34.06 -21.21
CA GLU A 170 -7.24 34.32 -19.86
C GLU A 170 -6.48 33.54 -18.78
N SER A 171 -6.36 34.18 -17.61
CA SER A 171 -5.61 33.76 -16.43
C SER A 171 -6.57 33.11 -15.44
N GLU A 172 -6.29 31.88 -15.01
CA GLU A 172 -7.02 31.20 -13.92
C GLU A 172 -6.07 30.94 -12.74
N PRO A 173 -6.35 31.44 -11.52
CA PRO A 173 -5.77 30.93 -10.30
C PRO A 173 -6.81 30.08 -9.54
N GLU A 174 -6.59 28.76 -9.46
CA GLU A 174 -7.38 27.87 -8.58
C GLU A 174 -6.63 27.64 -7.25
N GLU A 175 -7.17 28.20 -6.17
CA GLU A 175 -6.80 27.94 -4.77
C GLU A 175 -7.67 26.79 -4.18
N PRO A 176 -7.24 26.17 -3.06
CA PRO A 176 -7.68 24.84 -2.63
C PRO A 176 -9.03 24.82 -1.92
N GLN A 177 -9.80 23.77 -2.18
CA GLN A 177 -11.07 23.49 -1.50
C GLN A 177 -10.86 23.09 -0.04
N SER A 178 -11.03 24.06 0.87
CA SER A 178 -11.37 23.80 2.27
C SER A 178 -12.90 23.66 2.40
N ARG A 179 -13.39 22.47 2.76
CA ARG A 179 -14.77 22.30 3.24
C ARG A 179 -14.80 22.16 4.76
N LYS A 180 -15.60 23.04 5.34
CA LYS A 180 -15.77 23.36 6.76
C LYS A 180 -16.54 22.28 7.52
N LYS A 181 -16.21 22.22 8.81
CA LYS A 181 -16.96 21.67 9.94
C LYS A 181 -18.48 21.91 9.84
N LEU A 182 -19.27 20.91 10.23
CA LEU A 182 -20.53 21.14 10.94
C LEU A 182 -20.44 20.48 12.32
N ARG A 183 -20.53 21.32 13.35
CA ARG A 183 -20.68 20.99 14.76
C ARG A 183 -22.15 21.22 15.09
N MET A 184 -22.78 20.30 15.81
CA MET A 184 -23.83 20.63 16.78
C MET A 184 -23.88 19.54 17.85
N GLU A 185 -23.91 20.02 19.09
CA GLU A 185 -23.90 19.34 20.39
C GLU A 185 -25.34 19.22 20.92
N ALA A 186 -25.46 18.44 22.00
CA ALA A 186 -26.56 18.34 22.99
C ALA A 186 -27.84 17.61 22.58
N SER A 187 -28.11 16.46 23.20
CA SER A 187 -28.80 16.42 24.50
C SER A 187 -28.64 15.07 25.21
#